data_AF-A0A377PR58-F1
#
_entry.id   AF-A0A377PR58-F1
#
_cell.length_a   1.000
_cell.length_b   1.000
_cell.length_c   1.000
_cell.angle_alpha   90.00
_cell.angle_beta   90.00
_cell.angle_gamma   90.00
#
_symmetry.space_group_name_H-M   'P 1'
#
loop_
_entity.id
_entity.type
_entity.pdbx_description
1 polymer ?
#
loop_
_entity_poly.entity_id
_entity_poly.type
_entity_poly.pdbx_seq_one_letter_code
_entity_poly.pdbx_strand_id
1 'polypeptide(L)'
;MNLIVKLHHGTRFRQSDSAALALAQRYLSDYLVDGVPTFCLLAAADIVLTDNSGFIFDSIQAGKKTCLLEWSGMKKMIRNNQTLTTLDSAEQKARDYLHTAGDLESLLHVLKSEVKYHRADDEIAHYQKYYCDEFQDGLAGVRAAKVICDLAINNRQTNLYLLSLRQKLFPH
;
A
#
# COMPACT_ATOMS: atom_id res chain seq x y z
N MET A 1 -20.45 -11.79 -5.04
CA MET A 1 -19.24 -11.18 -4.43
C MET A 1 -18.09 -12.11 -4.75
N ASN A 2 -17.08 -11.63 -5.48
CA ASN A 2 -15.90 -12.42 -5.81
C ASN A 2 -14.76 -11.95 -4.90
N LEU A 3 -14.04 -12.89 -4.29
CA LEU A 3 -12.88 -12.61 -3.47
C LEU A 3 -11.62 -12.95 -4.26
N ILE A 4 -10.61 -12.08 -4.17
CA ILE A 4 -9.28 -12.36 -4.70
C ILE A 4 -8.29 -12.17 -3.56
N VAL A 5 -7.45 -13.16 -3.32
CA VAL A 5 -6.46 -13.16 -2.25
C VAL A 5 -5.08 -13.17 -2.88
N LYS A 6 -4.34 -12.09 -2.67
CA LYS A 6 -2.94 -11.97 -3.09
C LYS A 6 -2.05 -12.00 -1.85
N LEU A 7 -1.28 -13.07 -1.70
CA LEU A 7 -0.27 -13.15 -0.64
C LEU A 7 1.03 -12.49 -1.10
N HIS A 8 1.72 -11.82 -0.17
CA HIS A 8 3.06 -11.30 -0.44
C HIS A 8 4.02 -12.46 -0.71
N HIS A 9 5.00 -12.25 -1.60
CA HIS A 9 5.99 -13.27 -1.94
C HIS A 9 6.70 -13.79 -0.68
N GLY A 10 7.04 -12.90 0.27
CA GLY A 10 7.65 -13.27 1.55
C GLY A 10 6.82 -14.27 2.35
N THR A 11 5.50 -14.11 2.42
CA THR A 11 4.59 -14.97 3.18
C THR A 11 4.55 -16.41 2.66
N ARG A 12 4.90 -16.62 1.38
CA ARG A 12 4.92 -17.95 0.76
C ARG A 12 6.19 -18.74 1.07
N PHE A 13 7.30 -18.06 1.36
CA PHE A 13 8.61 -18.69 1.51
C PHE A 13 9.22 -18.52 2.90
N ARG A 14 8.74 -17.58 3.73
CA ARG A 14 9.20 -17.42 5.11
C ARG A 14 8.62 -18.50 5.99
N GLN A 15 9.51 -19.26 6.64
CA GLN A 15 9.10 -20.33 7.56
C GLN A 15 8.26 -19.81 8.73
N SER A 16 8.51 -18.58 9.19
CA SER A 16 7.71 -17.89 10.22
C SER A 16 6.23 -17.76 9.85
N ASP A 17 5.91 -17.74 8.56
CA ASP A 17 4.57 -17.44 8.04
C ASP A 17 3.83 -18.72 7.59
N SER A 18 4.45 -19.89 7.76
CA SER A 18 3.95 -21.19 7.30
C SER A 18 2.55 -21.53 7.84
N ALA A 19 2.27 -21.20 9.10
CA ALA A 19 0.95 -21.41 9.71
C ALA A 19 -0.13 -20.53 9.06
N ALA A 20 0.18 -19.26 8.79
CA ALA A 20 -0.74 -18.35 8.11
C ALA A 20 -0.99 -18.78 6.66
N LEU A 21 0.07 -19.23 5.97
CA LEU A 21 -0.02 -19.78 4.62
C LEU A 21 -0.90 -21.03 4.60
N ALA A 22 -0.74 -21.96 5.54
CA ALA A 22 -1.54 -23.18 5.62
C ALA A 22 -3.04 -22.88 5.85
N LEU A 23 -3.35 -21.88 6.68
CA LEU A 23 -4.74 -21.43 6.87
C LEU A 23 -5.31 -20.82 5.59
N ALA A 24 -4.55 -19.94 4.92
CA ALA A 24 -4.98 -19.34 3.66
C ALA A 24 -5.20 -20.41 2.58
N GLN A 25 -4.30 -21.39 2.46
CA GLN A 25 -4.47 -22.51 1.52
C GLN A 25 -5.68 -23.37 1.86
N ARG A 26 -5.96 -23.59 3.14
CA ARG A 26 -7.10 -24.42 3.56
C ARG A 26 -8.45 -23.78 3.27
N TYR A 27 -8.57 -22.46 3.47
CA TYR A 27 -9.86 -21.77 3.44
C TYR A 27 -10.07 -20.90 2.20
N LEU A 28 -8.99 -20.54 1.51
CA LEU A 28 -9.01 -19.55 0.42
C LEU A 28 -8.32 -20.05 -0.85
N SER A 29 -8.05 -21.36 -0.99
CA SER A 29 -7.34 -21.95 -2.14
C SER A 29 -7.84 -21.43 -3.49
N ASP A 30 -9.16 -21.37 -3.65
CA ASP A 30 -9.82 -21.06 -4.92
C ASP A 30 -9.76 -19.55 -5.25
N TYR A 31 -9.38 -18.73 -4.28
CA TYR A 31 -9.25 -17.28 -4.41
C TYR A 31 -7.80 -16.81 -4.46
N LEU A 32 -6.83 -17.71 -4.23
CA LEU A 32 -5.41 -17.38 -4.26
C LEU A 32 -4.95 -17.15 -5.70
N VAL A 33 -4.47 -15.94 -5.98
CA VAL A 33 -3.90 -15.59 -7.29
C VAL A 33 -2.38 -15.48 -7.19
N ASP A 34 -1.70 -16.06 -8.17
CA ASP A 34 -0.25 -16.05 -8.30
C ASP A 34 0.18 -15.49 -9.66
N GLY A 35 1.35 -14.84 -9.70
CA GLY A 35 1.93 -14.30 -10.94
C GLY A 35 1.17 -13.16 -11.60
N VAL A 36 -0.04 -12.82 -11.15
CA VAL A 36 -0.82 -11.71 -11.71
C VAL A 36 -0.24 -10.36 -11.26
N PRO A 37 0.07 -9.44 -12.18
CA PRO A 37 0.52 -8.10 -11.85
C PRO A 37 -0.47 -7.39 -10.93
N THR A 38 0.02 -6.79 -9.85
CA THR A 38 -0.82 -6.21 -8.81
C THR A 38 -1.74 -5.10 -9.34
N PHE A 39 -1.26 -4.29 -10.29
CA PHE A 39 -2.08 -3.24 -10.92
C PHE A 39 -3.26 -3.78 -11.73
N CYS A 40 -3.14 -4.98 -12.35
CA CYS A 40 -4.26 -5.61 -13.03
C CYS A 40 -5.35 -6.03 -12.04
N LEU A 41 -4.93 -6.61 -10.91
CA LEU A 41 -5.85 -6.97 -9.82
C LEU A 41 -6.53 -5.72 -9.24
N LEU A 42 -5.76 -4.65 -9.05
CA LEU A 42 -6.26 -3.39 -8.54
C LEU A 42 -7.29 -2.77 -9.49
N ALA A 43 -7.03 -2.76 -10.80
CA ALA A 43 -7.95 -2.27 -11.80
C ALA A 43 -9.31 -2.98 -11.74
N ALA A 44 -9.29 -4.31 -11.56
CA ALA A 44 -10.48 -5.15 -11.47
C ALA A 44 -11.21 -5.11 -10.12
N ALA A 45 -10.58 -4.60 -9.06
CA ALA A 45 -11.16 -4.59 -7.71
C ALA A 45 -12.13 -3.42 -7.51
N ASP A 46 -13.28 -3.70 -6.89
CA ASP A 46 -14.19 -2.67 -6.37
C ASP A 46 -13.71 -2.14 -5.01
N ILE A 47 -13.19 -3.05 -4.17
CA ILE A 47 -12.73 -2.77 -2.81
C ILE A 47 -11.38 -3.48 -2.58
N VAL A 48 -10.45 -2.81 -1.92
CA VAL A 48 -9.17 -3.37 -1.48
C VAL A 48 -9.19 -3.56 0.03
N LEU A 49 -8.94 -4.79 0.48
CA LEU A 49 -8.72 -5.12 1.88
C LEU A 49 -7.22 -5.29 2.12
N THR A 50 -6.64 -4.54 3.05
CA THR A 50 -5.22 -4.61 3.37
C THR A 50 -4.97 -4.22 4.82
N ASP A 51 -3.79 -4.46 5.38
CA ASP A 51 -3.46 -4.19 6.78
C ASP A 51 -2.43 -3.07 6.94
N ASN A 52 -1.13 -3.39 7.00
CA ASN A 52 -0.01 -2.43 7.08
C ASN A 52 0.89 -2.55 5.84
N SER A 53 0.37 -3.10 4.74
CA SER A 53 1.10 -3.23 3.50
C SER A 53 1.34 -1.87 2.85
N GLY A 54 2.51 -1.69 2.21
CA GLY A 54 2.74 -0.55 1.32
C GLY A 54 1.76 -0.49 0.13
N PHE A 55 1.03 -1.57 -0.14
CA PHE A 55 -0.02 -1.60 -1.15
C PHE A 55 -1.18 -0.62 -0.87
N ILE A 56 -1.28 -0.11 0.37
CA ILE A 56 -2.21 0.98 0.72
C ILE A 56 -2.03 2.18 -0.23
N PHE A 57 -0.79 2.58 -0.50
CA PHE A 57 -0.52 3.75 -1.35
C PHE A 57 -0.98 3.54 -2.79
N ASP A 58 -0.73 2.36 -3.36
CA ASP A 58 -1.19 2.02 -4.70
C ASP A 58 -2.72 2.04 -4.78
N SER A 59 -3.40 1.50 -3.77
CA SER A 59 -4.86 1.46 -3.72
C SER A 59 -5.49 2.84 -3.65
N ILE A 60 -4.92 3.73 -2.84
CA ILE A 60 -5.34 5.12 -2.70
C ILE A 60 -5.07 5.86 -4.01
N GLN A 61 -3.88 5.69 -4.61
CA GLN A 61 -3.52 6.33 -5.86
C GLN A 61 -4.44 5.93 -7.02
N ALA A 62 -4.93 4.68 -7.01
CA ALA A 62 -5.88 4.19 -8.01
C ALA A 62 -7.34 4.58 -7.72
N GLY A 63 -7.60 5.39 -6.68
CA GLY A 63 -8.95 5.83 -6.29
C GLY A 63 -9.85 4.69 -5.83
N LYS A 64 -9.28 3.59 -5.32
CA LYS A 64 -10.05 2.42 -4.90
C LYS A 64 -10.57 2.60 -3.48
N LYS A 65 -11.73 2.01 -3.20
CA LYS A 65 -12.26 1.92 -1.84
C LYS A 65 -11.34 1.01 -1.04
N THR A 66 -10.62 1.56 -0.08
CA THR A 66 -9.64 0.80 0.71
C THR A 66 -10.12 0.68 2.16
N CYS A 67 -10.17 -0.56 2.65
CA CYS A 67 -10.44 -0.87 4.05
C CYS A 67 -9.21 -1.47 4.70
N LEU A 68 -8.80 -0.86 5.81
CA LEU A 68 -7.65 -1.28 6.60
C LEU A 68 -8.08 -2.26 7.68
N LEU A 69 -7.70 -3.52 7.51
CA LEU A 69 -7.91 -4.58 8.50
C LEU A 69 -7.08 -4.27 9.75
N GLU A 70 -7.70 -4.43 10.90
CA GLU A 70 -7.09 -4.29 12.22
C GLU A 70 -7.26 -5.57 13.02
N TRP A 71 -6.31 -5.83 13.91
CA TRP A 71 -6.46 -6.87 14.92
C TRP A 71 -5.81 -6.40 16.22
N SER A 72 -6.27 -6.95 17.34
CA SER A 72 -5.99 -6.43 18.68
C SER A 72 -4.50 -6.33 19.04
N GLY A 73 -3.65 -7.22 18.53
CA GLY A 73 -2.21 -7.19 18.77
C GLY A 73 -1.40 -6.32 17.80
N MET A 74 -2.01 -5.74 16.77
CA MET A 74 -1.31 -4.91 15.80
C MET A 74 -0.64 -3.70 16.44
N LYS A 75 -1.39 -2.93 17.24
CA LYS A 75 -0.84 -1.75 17.94
C LYS A 75 0.26 -2.12 18.94
N LYS A 76 0.15 -3.31 19.57
CA LYS A 76 1.17 -3.83 20.48
C LYS A 76 2.46 -4.18 19.73
N MET A 77 2.36 -4.85 18.57
CA MET A 77 3.51 -5.15 17.72
C MET A 77 4.24 -3.88 17.24
N ILE A 78 3.48 -2.88 16.79
CA ILE A 78 4.04 -1.60 16.32
C ILE A 78 4.78 -0.89 17.45
N ARG A 79 4.15 -0.77 18.64
CA ARG A 79 4.78 -0.13 19.81
C ARG A 79 6.05 -0.85 20.29
N ASN A 80 6.12 -2.16 20.08
CA ASN A 80 7.27 -2.97 20.48
C ASN A 80 8.37 -3.02 19.40
N ASN A 81 8.27 -2.23 18.33
CA ASN A 81 9.22 -2.22 17.20
C ASN A 81 9.44 -3.61 16.58
N GLN A 82 8.41 -4.44 16.56
CA GLN A 82 8.45 -5.79 15.98
C GLN A 82 8.17 -5.80 14.47
N THR A 83 7.91 -4.61 13.91
CA THR A 83 7.63 -4.37 12.49
C THR A 83 8.49 -3.20 12.00
N LEU A 84 8.63 -3.09 10.68
CA LEU A 84 9.24 -1.90 10.05
C LEU A 84 8.33 -0.64 10.14
N THR A 85 7.05 -0.85 10.48
CA THR A 85 6.06 0.19 10.74
C THR A 85 6.19 0.77 12.14
N THR A 86 6.11 2.09 12.25
CA THR A 86 6.01 2.88 13.49
C THR A 86 4.64 3.54 13.57
N LEU A 87 4.29 4.12 14.73
CA LEU A 87 3.03 4.86 14.88
C LEU A 87 2.95 6.10 13.97
N ASP A 88 4.10 6.67 13.59
CA ASP A 88 4.17 7.86 12.74
C ASP A 88 4.31 7.54 11.25
N SER A 89 4.39 6.25 10.90
CA SER A 89 4.54 5.80 9.53
C SER A 89 3.31 6.16 8.69
N ALA A 90 3.53 6.36 7.38
CA ALA A 90 2.51 6.81 6.46
C ALA A 90 1.28 5.87 6.40
N GLU A 91 1.51 4.57 6.49
CA GLU A 91 0.46 3.54 6.55
C GLU A 91 -0.40 3.64 7.83
N GLN A 92 0.16 4.10 8.96
CA GLN A 92 -0.61 4.34 10.17
C GLN A 92 -1.44 5.60 10.04
N LYS A 93 -0.87 6.67 9.48
CA LYS A 93 -1.60 7.91 9.18
C LYS A 93 -2.75 7.69 8.19
N ALA A 94 -2.64 6.71 7.29
CA ALA A 94 -3.74 6.34 6.39
C ALA A 94 -5.04 5.97 7.14
N ARG A 95 -4.92 5.46 8.37
CA ARG A 95 -6.05 5.01 9.21
C ARG A 95 -6.94 6.16 9.69
N ASP A 96 -6.42 7.38 9.67
CA ASP A 96 -7.20 8.58 10.01
C ASP A 96 -8.20 8.92 8.88
N TYR A 97 -7.84 8.60 7.64
CA TYR A 97 -8.61 8.96 6.44
C TYR A 97 -9.42 7.79 5.85
N LEU A 98 -8.95 6.56 6.03
CA LEU A 98 -9.57 5.34 5.50
C LEU A 98 -10.46 4.63 6.53
N HIS A 99 -11.38 3.81 6.02
CA HIS A 99 -12.15 2.92 6.88
C HIS A 99 -11.28 1.81 7.46
N THR A 100 -11.42 1.56 8.76
CA THR A 100 -10.76 0.46 9.47
C THR A 100 -11.80 -0.59 9.87
N ALA A 101 -11.41 -1.87 9.85
CA ALA A 101 -12.26 -2.99 10.28
C ALA A 101 -11.47 -3.92 11.21
N GLY A 102 -11.88 -3.98 12.47
CA GLY A 102 -11.23 -4.81 13.52
C GLY A 102 -11.90 -6.15 13.77
N ASP A 103 -13.10 -6.33 13.23
CA ASP A 103 -13.95 -7.51 13.40
C ASP A 103 -14.84 -7.71 12.15
N LEU A 104 -15.60 -8.80 12.15
CA LEU A 104 -16.47 -9.15 11.03
C LEU A 104 -17.61 -8.14 10.84
N GLU A 105 -18.15 -7.58 11.92
CA GLU A 105 -19.27 -6.64 11.86
C GLU A 105 -18.84 -5.32 11.19
N SER A 106 -17.72 -4.76 11.63
CA SER A 106 -17.12 -3.56 11.03
C SER A 106 -16.71 -3.80 9.58
N LEU A 107 -16.17 -4.98 9.25
CA LEU A 107 -15.85 -5.34 7.87
C LEU A 107 -17.12 -5.37 6.99
N LEU A 108 -18.16 -6.08 7.42
CA LEU A 108 -19.42 -6.17 6.68
C LEU A 108 -20.07 -4.80 6.50
N HIS A 109 -19.98 -3.93 7.49
CA HIS A 109 -20.42 -2.55 7.37
C HIS A 109 -19.69 -1.82 6.23
N VAL A 110 -18.35 -1.85 6.21
CA VAL A 110 -17.54 -1.17 5.20
C VAL A 110 -17.78 -1.73 3.80
N LEU A 111 -18.05 -3.03 3.66
CA LEU A 111 -18.31 -3.68 2.37
C LEU A 111 -19.64 -3.26 1.73
N LYS A 112 -20.55 -2.61 2.45
CA LYS A 112 -21.80 -2.09 1.87
C LYS A 112 -21.51 -0.99 0.84
N SER A 113 -22.27 -1.00 -0.26
CA SER A 113 -22.12 -0.06 -1.37
C SER A 113 -22.41 1.40 -0.99
N GLU A 114 -23.28 1.60 0.01
CA GLU A 114 -23.67 2.92 0.53
C GLU A 114 -22.58 3.61 1.36
N VAL A 115 -21.59 2.86 1.84
CA VAL A 115 -20.48 3.43 2.60
C VAL A 115 -19.51 4.09 1.63
N LYS A 116 -19.20 5.37 1.88
CA LYS A 116 -18.22 6.14 1.12
C LYS A 116 -16.85 5.45 1.06
N TYR A 117 -16.05 5.87 0.09
CA TYR A 117 -14.71 5.33 -0.14
C TYR A 117 -13.75 5.81 0.96
N HIS A 118 -13.92 7.06 1.40
CA HIS A 118 -13.10 7.72 2.40
C HIS A 118 -13.97 8.38 3.47
N ARG A 119 -13.40 8.56 4.67
CA ARG A 119 -14.07 9.26 5.77
C ARG A 119 -14.08 10.78 5.55
N ALA A 120 -13.05 11.30 4.88
CA ALA A 120 -12.85 12.73 4.59
C ALA A 120 -12.30 12.91 3.16
N ASP A 121 -13.19 13.25 2.22
CA ASP A 121 -12.88 13.33 0.78
C ASP A 121 -11.84 14.43 0.46
N ASP A 122 -11.85 15.57 1.17
CA ASP A 122 -10.87 16.65 0.96
C ASP A 122 -9.48 16.30 1.54
N GLU A 123 -9.42 15.44 2.55
CA GLU A 123 -8.19 15.10 3.25
C GLU A 123 -7.43 13.95 2.58
N ILE A 124 -8.14 13.06 1.86
CA ILE A 124 -7.48 11.98 1.10
C ILE A 124 -6.62 12.54 -0.04
N ALA A 125 -7.04 13.66 -0.66
CA ALA A 125 -6.27 14.32 -1.71
C ALA A 125 -4.95 14.91 -1.17
N HIS A 126 -4.98 15.45 0.06
CA HIS A 126 -3.78 15.90 0.74
C HIS A 126 -2.84 14.73 1.06
N TYR A 127 -3.39 13.64 1.58
CA TYR A 127 -2.65 12.42 1.86
C TYR A 127 -2.00 11.85 0.60
N GLN A 128 -2.76 11.76 -0.51
CA GLN A 128 -2.29 11.33 -1.82
C GLN A 128 -1.10 12.15 -2.32
N LYS A 129 -1.22 13.48 -2.28
CA LYS A 129 -0.14 14.36 -2.73
C LYS A 129 1.14 14.19 -1.91
N TYR A 130 1.01 13.89 -0.62
CA TYR A 130 2.16 13.82 0.30
C TYR A 130 2.82 12.43 0.33
N TYR A 131 2.04 11.36 0.25
CA TYR A 131 2.51 9.98 0.46
C TYR A 131 2.49 9.11 -0.81
N CYS A 132 1.82 9.55 -1.87
CA CYS A 132 1.79 8.84 -3.16
C CYS A 132 2.66 9.57 -4.20
N ASP A 133 2.50 9.24 -5.49
CA ASP A 133 3.23 9.94 -6.55
C ASP A 133 2.83 11.40 -6.57
N GLU A 134 3.78 12.32 -6.36
CA GLU A 134 3.53 13.76 -6.33
C GLU A 134 2.95 14.28 -7.66
N PHE A 135 3.34 13.65 -8.77
CA PHE A 135 2.97 14.11 -10.11
C PHE A 135 1.60 13.60 -10.56
N GLN A 136 1.20 12.41 -10.12
CA GLN A 136 -0.07 11.74 -10.44
C GLN A 136 -0.47 11.73 -11.92
N ASP A 137 0.49 11.85 -12.83
CA ASP A 137 0.27 12.06 -14.27
C ASP A 137 0.44 10.77 -15.09
N GLY A 138 0.75 9.65 -14.44
CA GLY A 138 1.02 8.37 -15.10
C GLY A 138 2.35 8.31 -15.85
N LEU A 139 3.19 9.34 -15.76
CA LEU A 139 4.46 9.45 -16.49
C LEU A 139 5.69 9.08 -15.65
N ALA A 140 5.50 8.45 -14.50
CA ALA A 140 6.59 8.05 -13.60
C ALA A 140 7.64 7.18 -14.31
N GLY A 141 7.20 6.24 -15.16
CA GLY A 141 8.09 5.41 -15.98
C GLY A 141 8.90 6.22 -17.00
N VAL A 142 8.30 7.22 -17.64
CA VAL A 142 8.97 8.11 -18.60
C VAL A 142 10.02 8.96 -17.89
N ARG A 143 9.68 9.52 -16.71
CA ARG A 143 10.63 10.27 -15.87
C ARG A 143 11.81 9.39 -15.45
N ALA A 144 11.54 8.17 -14.99
CA ALA A 144 12.59 7.23 -14.60
C ALA A 144 13.51 6.88 -15.78
N ALA A 145 12.94 6.56 -16.95
CA ALA A 145 13.69 6.25 -18.16
C ALA A 145 14.59 7.41 -18.59
N LYS A 146 14.06 8.64 -18.57
CA LYS A 146 14.82 9.84 -18.90
C LYS A 146 16.04 10.01 -17.98
N VAL A 147 15.85 9.89 -16.66
CA VAL A 147 16.95 10.00 -15.68
C VAL A 147 18.01 8.91 -15.91
N ILE A 148 17.61 7.67 -16.20
CA ILE A 148 18.52 6.56 -16.49
C ILE A 148 19.32 6.84 -17.77
N CYS A 149 18.67 7.26 -18.84
CA CYS A 149 19.34 7.60 -20.10
C CYS A 149 20.31 8.77 -19.92
N ASP A 150 19.89 9.82 -19.22
CA ASP A 150 20.71 10.99 -18.94
C ASP A 150 21.96 10.61 -18.13
N LEU A 151 21.83 9.71 -17.15
CA LEU A 151 22.95 9.18 -16.38
C LEU A 151 23.91 8.33 -17.22
N ALA A 152 23.36 7.43 -18.03
CA ALA A 152 24.15 6.54 -18.88
C ALA A 152 24.97 7.30 -19.93
N ILE A 153 24.41 8.40 -20.46
CA ILE A 153 25.09 9.26 -21.44
C ILE A 153 26.12 10.17 -20.77
N ASN A 154 25.77 10.77 -19.61
CA ASN A 154 26.59 11.82 -19.03
C ASN A 154 27.71 11.33 -18.08
N ASN A 155 27.78 10.04 -17.76
CA ASN A 155 28.83 9.35 -16.98
C ASN A 155 29.47 10.18 -15.83
N ARG A 156 28.67 11.01 -15.16
CA ARG A 156 29.14 11.80 -14.01
C ARG A 156 29.03 10.89 -12.79
N GLN A 157 30.18 10.50 -12.24
CA GLN A 157 30.30 9.89 -10.91
C GLN A 157 29.89 10.91 -9.82
N THR A 158 28.63 11.33 -9.82
CA THR A 158 28.09 12.20 -8.79
C THR A 158 26.80 11.56 -8.36
N ASN A 159 26.74 11.15 -7.10
CA ASN A 159 25.58 10.45 -6.54
C ASN A 159 24.37 11.39 -6.58
N LEU A 160 23.55 11.25 -7.62
CA LEU A 160 22.40 12.12 -7.88
C LEU A 160 21.35 12.04 -6.77
N TYR A 161 21.26 10.90 -6.08
CA TYR A 161 20.38 10.76 -4.92
C TYR A 161 20.80 11.69 -3.78
N LEU A 162 22.10 11.75 -3.48
CA LEU A 162 22.64 12.69 -2.48
C LEU A 162 22.44 14.15 -2.89
N LEU A 163 22.58 14.48 -4.17
CA LEU A 163 22.32 15.84 -4.69
C LEU A 163 20.84 16.22 -4.58
N SER A 164 19.94 15.34 -5.01
CA SER A 164 18.48 15.53 -4.91
C SER A 164 18.01 15.65 -3.46
N LEU A 165 18.53 14.80 -2.57
CA LEU A 165 18.25 14.89 -1.13
C LEU A 165 18.75 16.22 -0.56
N ARG A 166 19.97 16.65 -0.94
CA ARG A 166 20.52 17.92 -0.47
C ARG A 166 19.68 19.11 -0.92
N GLN A 167 19.17 19.11 -2.15
CA GLN A 167 18.27 20.16 -2.64
C GLN A 167 16.91 20.16 -1.93
N LYS A 168 16.36 18.99 -1.60
CA LYS A 168 15.10 18.90 -0.84
C LYS A 168 15.25 19.28 0.63
N LEU A 169 16.39 18.95 1.25
CA LEU A 169 16.66 19.22 2.67
C LEU A 169 17.22 20.63 2.93
N PHE A 170 17.92 21.20 1.95
CA PHE A 170 18.50 22.55 2.01
C PHE A 170 18.11 23.34 0.75
N PRO A 171 16.84 23.74 0.60
CA PRO A 171 16.45 24.66 -0.44
C PRO A 171 17.09 26.03 -0.13
N HIS A 172 17.99 26.48 -1.00
CA HIS A 172 18.43 27.87 -1.02
C HIS A 172 17.38 28.75 -1.68
#